data_AF-A0A5C7MT05-F1
#
_entry.id   AF-A0A5C7MT05-F1
#
_cell.length_a   1.000
_cell.length_b   1.000
_cell.length_c   1.000
_cell.angle_alpha   90.00
_cell.angle_beta   90.00
_cell.angle_gamma   90.00
#
_symmetry.space_group_name_H-M   'P 1'
#
loop_
_entity.id
_entity.type
_entity.pdbx_description
1 polymer ?
#
loop_
_entity_poly.entity_id
_entity_poly.type
_entity_poly.pdbx_seq_one_letter_code
_entity_poly.pdbx_strand_id
1 'polypeptide(L)'
;NSELTSWLHSFTPAINNYLRDVLKYKTDLQYNMFGPVRPWDNSNDNTGENLRLAMAENPYLHVMIQSGYYDGATTYFDAKYSMWQLDPSGKMKDRLRFEGYRSGHMMYLRAEDLVTSNDHIRDFIKKSTATGAAKY
;
A
#
# COMPACT_ATOMS: atom_id res chain seq x y z
N ASN A 1 3.99 7.48 20.51
CA ASN A 1 4.30 7.83 19.11
C ASN A 1 3.57 9.12 18.80
N SER A 2 4.28 10.25 18.70
CA SER A 2 3.70 11.60 18.59
C SER A 2 2.98 11.85 17.26
N GLU A 3 3.48 11.24 16.18
CA GLU A 3 2.91 11.42 14.83
C GLU A 3 1.52 10.80 14.73
N LEU A 4 1.35 9.61 15.31
CA LEU A 4 0.07 8.91 15.38
C LEU A 4 -1.01 9.76 16.08
N THR A 5 -0.67 10.37 17.22
CA THR A 5 -1.61 11.24 17.95
C THR A 5 -2.03 12.45 17.13
N SER A 6 -1.08 13.07 16.42
CA SER A 6 -1.36 14.21 15.52
C SER A 6 -2.32 13.82 14.39
N TRP A 7 -2.11 12.67 13.75
CA TRP A 7 -2.99 12.18 12.68
C TRP A 7 -4.39 11.87 13.22
N LEU A 8 -4.49 11.18 14.34
CA LEU A 8 -5.77 10.88 14.99
C LEU A 8 -6.58 12.16 15.21
N HIS A 9 -5.96 13.19 15.78
CA HIS A 9 -6.64 14.46 16.01
C HIS A 9 -7.04 15.18 14.71
N SER A 10 -6.22 15.09 13.66
CA SER A 10 -6.47 15.78 12.40
C SER A 10 -7.60 15.12 11.58
N PHE A 11 -7.72 13.80 11.61
CA PHE A 11 -8.68 13.06 10.77
C PHE A 11 -9.98 12.69 11.47
N THR A 12 -9.96 12.42 12.79
CA THR A 12 -11.15 11.93 13.52
C THR A 12 -12.34 12.91 13.47
N PRO A 13 -12.15 14.23 13.68
CA PRO A 13 -13.28 15.16 13.62
C PRO A 13 -13.86 15.27 12.20
N ALA A 14 -12.99 15.29 11.19
CA ALA A 14 -13.39 15.42 9.79
C ALA A 14 -14.26 14.25 9.33
N ILE A 15 -13.87 13.00 9.63
CA ILE A 15 -14.67 11.82 9.25
C ILE A 15 -16.00 11.76 10.02
N ASN A 16 -16.01 12.11 11.31
CA ASN A 16 -17.25 12.16 12.09
C ASN A 16 -18.24 13.19 11.51
N ASN A 17 -17.77 14.38 11.17
CA ASN A 17 -18.59 15.40 10.50
C ASN A 17 -19.08 14.91 9.13
N TYR A 18 -18.20 14.34 8.30
CA TYR A 18 -18.56 13.85 6.97
C TYR A 18 -19.66 12.78 7.02
N LEU A 19 -19.52 11.78 7.91
CA LEU A 19 -20.52 10.73 8.09
C LEU A 19 -21.89 11.29 8.50
N ARG A 20 -21.89 12.18 9.50
CA ARG A 20 -23.13 12.67 10.14
C ARG A 20 -23.85 13.71 9.30
N ASP A 21 -23.10 14.64 8.72
CA ASP A 21 -23.66 15.85 8.11
C ASP A 21 -23.66 15.80 6.59
N VAL A 22 -22.72 15.08 5.95
CA VAL A 22 -22.73 14.91 4.49
C VAL A 22 -23.47 13.63 4.10
N LEU A 23 -23.04 12.48 4.62
CA LEU A 23 -23.65 11.19 4.31
C LEU A 23 -24.97 10.93 5.06
N LYS A 24 -25.34 11.82 6.01
CA LYS A 24 -26.56 11.74 6.84
C LYS A 24 -26.69 10.44 7.64
N TYR A 25 -25.58 9.76 7.88
CA TYR A 25 -25.54 8.56 8.70
C TYR A 25 -25.34 8.93 10.16
N LYS A 26 -26.38 8.75 10.97
CA LYS A 26 -26.36 9.04 12.41
C LYS A 26 -26.41 7.73 13.19
N THR A 27 -25.39 7.52 14.01
CA THR A 27 -25.28 6.39 14.92
C THR A 27 -24.79 6.86 16.28
N ASP A 28 -25.14 6.11 17.31
CA ASP A 28 -24.63 6.17 18.68
C ASP A 28 -23.34 5.36 18.87
N LEU A 29 -22.95 4.55 17.87
CA LEU A 29 -21.69 3.82 17.89
C LEU A 29 -20.49 4.78 17.88
N GLN A 30 -19.52 4.50 18.75
CA GLN A 30 -18.27 5.21 18.79
C GLN A 30 -17.43 4.89 17.55
N TYR A 31 -16.98 5.92 16.84
CA TYR A 31 -16.02 5.76 15.76
C TYR A 31 -14.62 5.52 16.33
N ASN A 32 -14.13 4.29 16.17
CA ASN A 32 -12.82 3.87 16.64
C ASN A 32 -11.82 3.94 15.48
N MET A 33 -10.83 4.83 15.61
CA MET A 33 -9.72 4.94 14.64
C MET A 33 -8.82 3.70 14.65
N PHE A 34 -8.74 3.00 15.79
CA PHE A 34 -8.02 1.75 15.99
C PHE A 34 -8.83 0.82 16.89
N GLY A 35 -8.65 -0.50 16.72
CA GLY A 35 -9.27 -1.53 17.57
C GLY A 35 -8.26 -2.14 18.57
N PRO A 36 -8.74 -2.73 19.69
CA PRO A 36 -7.91 -3.45 20.65
C PRO A 36 -7.54 -4.83 20.10
N VAL A 37 -6.72 -4.86 19.05
CA VAL A 37 -6.37 -6.09 18.33
C VAL A 37 -5.20 -6.86 18.96
N ARG A 38 -4.80 -6.49 20.18
CA ARG A 38 -3.64 -7.09 20.86
C ARG A 38 -4.07 -8.12 21.92
N PRO A 39 -3.37 -9.27 22.00
CA PRO A 39 -2.22 -9.66 21.16
C PRO A 39 -2.64 -10.09 19.75
N TRP A 40 -1.96 -9.56 18.73
CA TRP A 40 -2.10 -10.04 17.35
C TRP A 40 -1.18 -11.24 17.16
N ASP A 41 -1.70 -12.32 16.60
CA ASP A 41 -0.89 -13.51 16.29
C ASP A 41 -0.06 -13.25 15.02
N ASN A 42 1.26 -13.22 15.18
CA ASN A 42 2.21 -13.08 14.06
C ASN A 42 2.90 -14.41 13.74
N SER A 43 2.44 -15.53 14.27
CA SER A 43 2.99 -16.84 13.94
C SER A 43 2.72 -17.19 12.48
N ASN A 44 3.66 -17.91 11.86
CA ASN A 44 3.56 -18.37 10.48
C ASN A 44 3.42 -17.26 9.40
N ASP A 45 3.86 -16.03 9.66
CA ASP A 45 3.92 -14.99 8.63
C ASP A 45 5.01 -15.32 7.60
N ASN A 46 4.57 -15.68 6.39
CA ASN A 46 5.40 -15.97 5.23
C ASN A 46 4.97 -15.11 4.03
N THR A 47 4.40 -13.93 4.27
CA THR A 47 3.74 -13.11 3.23
C THR A 47 4.66 -12.83 2.02
N GLY A 48 5.93 -12.50 2.26
CA GLY A 48 6.91 -12.26 1.19
C GLY A 48 7.17 -13.50 0.33
N GLU A 49 7.36 -14.67 0.95
CA GLU A 49 7.60 -15.93 0.25
C GLU A 49 6.35 -16.40 -0.50
N ASN A 50 5.18 -16.26 0.10
CA ASN A 50 3.90 -16.58 -0.53
C ASN A 50 3.67 -15.71 -1.78
N LEU A 51 3.99 -14.41 -1.72
CA LEU A 51 3.91 -13.53 -2.89
C LEU A 51 4.92 -13.95 -3.97
N ARG A 52 6.14 -14.31 -3.60
CA ARG A 52 7.16 -14.82 -4.52
C ARG A 52 6.67 -16.08 -5.26
N LEU A 53 6.11 -17.05 -4.53
CA LEU A 53 5.56 -18.27 -5.10
C LEU A 53 4.39 -17.97 -6.04
N ALA A 54 3.46 -17.11 -5.63
CA ALA A 54 2.34 -16.69 -6.47
C ALA A 54 2.79 -16.03 -7.79
N MET A 55 3.85 -15.21 -7.74
CA MET A 55 4.45 -14.63 -8.95
C MET A 55 5.15 -15.66 -9.84
N ALA A 56 5.74 -16.70 -9.25
CA ALA A 56 6.38 -17.78 -10.01
C ALA A 56 5.33 -18.68 -10.70
N GLU A 57 4.21 -18.95 -10.04
CA GLU A 57 3.12 -19.78 -10.57
C GLU A 57 2.27 -19.03 -11.61
N ASN A 58 2.08 -17.72 -11.44
CA ASN A 58 1.31 -16.90 -12.36
C ASN A 58 2.23 -15.97 -13.17
N PRO A 59 2.56 -16.30 -14.43
CA PRO A 59 3.42 -15.47 -15.27
C PRO A 59 2.78 -14.10 -15.62
N TYR A 60 1.47 -13.94 -15.43
CA TYR A 60 0.78 -12.66 -15.64
C TYR A 60 0.72 -11.79 -14.40
N LEU A 61 1.10 -12.31 -13.22
CA LEU A 61 1.09 -11.52 -11.99
C LEU A 61 2.23 -10.51 -12.04
N HIS A 62 1.85 -9.23 -12.02
CA HIS A 62 2.76 -8.09 -11.89
C HIS A 62 2.56 -7.47 -10.50
N VAL A 63 3.63 -6.90 -9.95
CA VAL A 63 3.60 -6.22 -8.65
C VAL A 63 4.18 -4.83 -8.79
N MET A 64 3.46 -3.84 -8.27
CA MET A 64 3.94 -2.47 -8.12
C MET A 64 4.00 -2.12 -6.64
N ILE A 65 5.13 -1.55 -6.22
CA ILE A 65 5.33 -1.01 -4.87
C ILE A 65 5.41 0.51 -4.98
N GLN A 66 4.53 1.20 -4.27
CA GLN A 66 4.54 2.65 -4.13
C GLN A 66 5.03 2.98 -2.71
N SER A 67 6.08 3.79 -2.57
CA SER A 67 6.74 4.03 -1.28
C SER A 67 7.10 5.51 -1.09
N GLY A 68 6.79 6.05 0.08
CA GLY A 68 7.21 7.39 0.48
C GLY A 68 8.65 7.40 0.98
N TYR A 69 9.48 8.34 0.51
CA TYR A 69 10.88 8.46 0.95
C TYR A 69 11.02 8.80 2.44
N TYR A 70 9.98 9.39 3.03
CA TYR A 70 9.96 9.82 4.44
C TYR A 70 9.04 8.94 5.29
N ASP A 71 8.69 7.75 4.82
CA ASP A 71 7.87 6.80 5.58
C ASP A 71 8.69 6.17 6.71
N GLY A 72 8.31 6.45 7.96
CA GLY A 72 8.90 5.86 9.16
C GLY A 72 8.19 4.59 9.67
N ALA A 73 7.04 4.22 9.10
CA ALA A 73 6.31 3.02 9.47
C ALA A 73 6.72 1.82 8.60
N THR A 74 6.84 2.04 7.29
CA THR A 74 7.34 1.06 6.32
C THR A 74 8.42 1.72 5.47
N THR A 75 9.67 1.59 5.89
CA THR A 75 10.74 2.43 5.35
C THR A 75 11.01 2.14 3.87
N TYR A 76 11.48 3.16 3.14
CA TYR A 76 11.85 3.02 1.73
C TYR A 76 12.82 1.87 1.47
N PHE A 77 13.81 1.68 2.35
CA PHE A 77 14.80 0.62 2.20
C PHE A 77 14.21 -0.76 2.49
N ASP A 78 13.31 -0.90 3.46
CA ASP A 78 12.61 -2.15 3.70
C ASP A 78 11.74 -2.53 2.50
N ALA A 79 11.02 -1.56 1.92
CA ALA A 79 10.22 -1.77 0.71
C ALA A 79 11.08 -2.20 -0.49
N LYS A 80 12.25 -1.56 -0.70
CA LYS A 80 13.21 -1.97 -1.73
C LYS A 80 13.78 -3.36 -1.46
N TYR A 81 14.12 -3.66 -0.22
CA TYR A 81 14.63 -4.95 0.21
C TYR A 81 13.62 -6.06 -0.08
N SER A 82 12.35 -5.88 0.30
CA SER A 82 11.27 -6.82 -0.01
C SER A 82 11.17 -7.06 -1.52
N MET A 83 11.22 -6.01 -2.34
CA MET A 83 11.19 -6.16 -3.81
C MET A 83 12.36 -7.00 -4.33
N TRP A 84 13.57 -6.78 -3.82
CA TRP A 84 14.76 -7.55 -4.24
C TRP A 84 14.66 -9.03 -3.83
N GLN A 85 14.05 -9.32 -2.67
CA GLN A 85 13.84 -10.69 -2.20
C GLN A 85 12.71 -11.41 -2.96
N LEU A 86 11.80 -10.69 -3.63
CA LEU A 86 10.78 -11.30 -4.50
C LEU A 86 11.37 -11.91 -5.77
N ASP A 87 12.53 -11.45 -6.23
CA ASP A 87 13.17 -12.04 -7.40
C ASP A 87 14.70 -12.05 -7.31
N PRO A 88 15.27 -12.95 -6.48
CA PRO A 88 16.73 -13.08 -6.35
C PRO A 88 17.39 -13.49 -7.67
N SER A 89 16.62 -14.07 -8.61
CA SER A 89 17.10 -14.58 -9.89
C SER A 89 17.09 -13.56 -11.03
N GLY A 90 16.37 -12.44 -10.87
CA GLY A 90 16.14 -11.44 -11.91
C GLY A 90 15.14 -11.84 -13.02
N LYS A 91 14.51 -13.03 -12.94
CA LYS A 91 13.60 -13.57 -13.97
C LYS A 91 12.23 -12.88 -14.03
N MET A 92 11.83 -12.22 -12.94
CA MET A 92 10.55 -11.54 -12.76
C MET A 92 10.70 -10.01 -12.77
N LYS A 93 11.92 -9.50 -13.04
CA LYS A 93 12.24 -8.07 -13.04
C LYS A 93 11.27 -7.24 -13.88
N ASP A 94 10.88 -7.72 -15.06
CA ASP A 94 9.96 -7.00 -15.95
C ASP A 94 8.53 -6.90 -15.40
N ARG A 95 8.21 -7.70 -14.36
CA ARG A 95 6.92 -7.75 -13.67
C ARG A 95 6.93 -7.02 -12.33
N LEU A 96 8.08 -6.50 -11.92
CA LEU A 96 8.27 -5.74 -10.68
C LEU A 96 8.47 -4.25 -11.00
N ARG A 97 7.64 -3.40 -10.40
CA ARG A 97 7.73 -1.94 -10.52
C ARG A 97 7.85 -1.31 -9.15
N PHE A 98 8.69 -0.29 -9.03
CA PHE A 98 8.82 0.50 -7.81
C PHE A 98 8.69 1.98 -8.13
N GLU A 99 7.86 2.67 -7.36
CA GLU A 99 7.67 4.11 -7.44
C GLU A 99 7.94 4.77 -6.09
N GLY A 100 8.81 5.79 -6.09
CA GLY A 100 9.17 6.56 -4.90
C GLY A 100 8.53 7.94 -4.93
N TYR A 101 8.02 8.41 -3.79
CA TYR A 101 7.34 9.69 -3.65
C TYR A 101 7.99 10.56 -2.57
N ARG A 102 8.00 11.89 -2.78
CA ARG A 102 8.49 12.86 -1.78
C ARG A 102 7.44 13.10 -0.69
N SER A 103 7.02 12.01 -0.06
CA SER A 103 6.00 11.96 0.99
C SER A 103 6.36 10.93 2.06
N GLY A 104 5.58 10.93 3.15
CA GLY A 104 5.61 9.89 4.17
C GLY A 104 4.69 8.72 3.85
N HIS A 105 4.23 8.03 4.90
CA HIS A 105 3.40 6.82 4.81
C HIS A 105 2.12 7.01 3.98
N MET A 106 1.35 8.05 4.29
CA MET A 106 0.13 8.41 3.57
C MET A 106 0.45 9.30 2.36
N MET A 107 1.16 8.75 1.37
CA MET A 107 1.66 9.50 0.20
C MET A 107 0.59 10.29 -0.55
N TYR A 108 -0.65 9.80 -0.52
CA TYR A 108 -1.81 10.41 -1.17
C TYR A 108 -2.29 11.71 -0.51
N LEU A 109 -1.77 12.10 0.65
CA LEU A 109 -2.14 13.37 1.28
C LEU A 109 -1.46 14.57 0.60
N ARG A 110 -0.30 14.38 -0.02
CA ARG A 110 0.36 15.43 -0.80
C ARG A 110 -0.24 15.42 -2.21
N ALA A 111 -0.92 16.49 -2.58
CA ALA A 111 -1.69 16.56 -3.83
C ALA A 111 -0.89 16.19 -5.09
N GLU A 112 0.38 16.63 -5.17
CA GLU A 112 1.28 16.28 -6.29
C GLU A 112 1.55 14.76 -6.35
N ASP A 113 1.81 14.15 -5.20
CA ASP A 113 2.11 12.72 -5.11
C ASP A 113 0.84 11.88 -5.31
N LEU A 114 -0.34 12.38 -4.90
CA LEU A 114 -1.63 11.75 -5.21
C LEU A 114 -1.89 11.69 -6.71
N VAL A 115 -1.71 12.81 -7.42
CA VAL A 115 -1.90 12.85 -8.88
C VAL A 115 -0.94 11.88 -9.56
N THR A 116 0.34 11.97 -9.23
CA THR A 116 1.39 11.12 -9.81
C THR A 116 1.16 9.64 -9.48
N SER A 117 0.81 9.33 -8.23
CA SER A 117 0.48 7.97 -7.77
C SER A 117 -0.69 7.38 -8.55
N ASN A 118 -1.76 8.15 -8.77
CA ASN A 118 -2.90 7.72 -9.56
C ASN A 118 -2.53 7.46 -11.03
N ASP A 119 -1.68 8.29 -11.62
CA ASP A 119 -1.22 8.09 -12.99
C ASP A 119 -0.35 6.84 -13.11
N HIS A 120 0.52 6.58 -12.14
CA HIS A 120 1.29 5.35 -12.06
C HIS A 120 0.41 4.11 -11.93
N ILE A 121 -0.67 4.16 -11.13
CA ILE A 121 -1.66 3.07 -11.04
C ILE A 121 -2.33 2.83 -12.39
N ARG A 122 -2.79 3.89 -13.08
CA ARG A 122 -3.43 3.77 -14.40
C ARG A 122 -2.49 3.16 -15.44
N ASP A 123 -1.24 3.62 -15.47
CA ASP A 123 -0.21 3.11 -16.36
C ASP A 123 0.13 1.64 -16.02
N PHE A 124 0.25 1.32 -14.74
CA PHE A 124 0.49 -0.04 -14.27
C PHE A 124 -0.62 -1.00 -14.70
N ILE A 125 -1.88 -0.65 -14.50
CA ILE A 125 -3.03 -1.47 -14.93
C ILE A 125 -2.97 -1.73 -16.44
N LYS A 126 -2.73 -0.68 -17.24
CA LYS A 126 -2.65 -0.84 -18.70
C LYS A 126 -1.50 -1.76 -19.12
N LYS A 127 -0.34 -1.66 -18.46
CA LYS A 127 0.85 -2.47 -18.75
C LYS A 127 0.73 -3.91 -18.27
N SER A 128 0.05 -4.14 -17.14
CA SER A 128 -0.09 -5.47 -16.53
C SER A 128 -1.32 -6.24 -16.97
N THR A 129 -2.27 -5.60 -17.67
CA THR A 129 -3.41 -6.27 -18.28
C THR A 129 -2.94 -7.19 -19.40
N ALA A 130 -3.16 -8.49 -19.26
CA ALA A 130 -2.76 -9.47 -20.25
C ALA A 130 -3.48 -9.24 -21.60
N THR A 131 -2.71 -9.13 -22.69
CA THR A 131 -3.23 -8.99 -24.06
C THR A 131 -3.01 -10.24 -24.93
N GLY A 132 -2.51 -11.34 -24.35
CA GLY A 132 -2.18 -12.57 -25.07
C GLY A 132 -1.82 -13.74 -24.15
N ALA A 133 -1.46 -14.88 -24.74
CA ALA A 133 -1.12 -16.10 -24.00
C ALA A 133 0.19 -15.98 -23.20
N ALA A 134 0.33 -16.84 -22.18
CA ALA A 134 1.42 -16.81 -21.21
C ALA A 134 2.72 -17.16 -21.92
N LYS A 135 3.77 -16.37 -21.67
CA LYS A 135 5.13 -16.69 -22.08
C LYS A 135 5.84 -17.28 -20.87
N TYR A 136 6.18 -18.56 -20.95
CA TYR A 136 6.99 -19.29 -19.97
C TYR A 136 8.47 -19.12 -20.27
#